data_AF-A0A922XZC2-F1
#
_entry.id   AF-A0A922XZC2-F1
#
_cell.length_a   1.000
_cell.length_b   1.000
_cell.length_c   1.000
_cell.angle_alpha   90.00
_cell.angle_beta   90.00
_cell.angle_gamma   90.00
#
_symmetry.space_group_name_H-M   'P 1'
#
loop_
_entity.id
_entity.type
_entity.pdbx_description
1 polymer ?
#
loop_
_entity_poly.entity_id
_entity_poly.type
_entity_poly.pdbx_seq_one_letter_code
_entity_poly.pdbx_strand_id
1 'polypeptide(L)' 'MLIDPVDIARVHAAVDGAWTALQSRCRVTADPELARASLYGIVASNIHFAADDHDLVRRSIDRFLVGRRRERTSSN' A
#
# COMPACT_ATOMS: atom_id res chain seq x y z
N MET A 1 -10.00 -12.79 2.13
CA MET A 1 -10.44 -13.09 0.75
C MET A 1 -11.34 -11.93 0.36
N LEU A 2 -10.97 -11.12 -0.64
CA LEU A 2 -11.83 -10.04 -1.14
C LEU A 2 -12.92 -10.71 -1.99
N ILE A 3 -14.03 -11.11 -1.36
CA ILE A 3 -15.12 -11.82 -2.04
C ILE A 3 -16.14 -10.80 -2.58
N ASP A 4 -16.20 -9.60 -2.00
CA ASP A 4 -17.14 -8.55 -2.37
C ASP A 4 -16.56 -7.64 -3.48
N PRO A 5 -17.29 -7.39 -4.59
CA PRO A 5 -16.87 -6.45 -5.63
C PRO A 5 -16.66 -5.02 -5.11
N VAL A 6 -17.37 -4.60 -4.06
CA VAL A 6 -17.16 -3.32 -3.37
C VAL A 6 -15.79 -3.30 -2.71
N ASP A 7 -15.40 -4.38 -2.03
CA ASP A 7 -14.08 -4.48 -1.40
C ASP A 7 -12.96 -4.44 -2.45
N ILE A 8 -13.16 -5.10 -3.60
CA ILE A 8 -12.22 -5.03 -4.73
C ILE A 8 -12.07 -3.58 -5.21
N ALA A 9 -13.18 -2.88 -5.48
CA ALA A 9 -13.16 -1.48 -5.91
C ALA A 9 -12.46 -0.58 -4.88
N ARG A 10 -12.73 -0.82 -3.60
CA ARG A 10 -12.12 -0.09 -2.48
C ARG A 10 -10.61 -0.32 -2.39
N VAL A 11 -10.14 -1.56 -2.58
CA VAL A 11 -8.71 -1.86 -2.67
C VAL A 11 -8.07 -1.13 -3.84
N HIS A 12 -8.67 -1.17 -5.02
CA HIS A 12 -8.13 -0.46 -6.19
C HIS A 12 -8.01 1.05 -5.95
N ALA A 13 -9.08 1.68 -5.44
CA ALA A 13 -9.08 3.11 -5.12
C ALA A 13 -8.03 3.47 -4.06
N ALA A 14 -7.91 2.67 -3.00
CA ALA A 14 -6.94 2.90 -1.94
C ALA A 14 -5.49 2.68 -2.42
N VAL A 15 -5.24 1.71 -3.31
CA VAL A 15 -3.93 1.53 -3.94
C VAL A 15 -3.57 2.74 -4.78
N ASP A 16 -4.49 3.26 -5.60
CA ASP A 16 -4.23 4.44 -6.44
C ASP A 16 -3.95 5.69 -5.60
N GLY A 17 -4.72 5.91 -4.54
CA GLY A 17 -4.50 7.01 -3.60
C GLY A 17 -3.16 6.89 -2.87
N ALA A 18 -2.84 5.70 -2.36
CA ALA A 18 -1.58 5.44 -1.68
C ALA A 18 -0.38 5.57 -2.63
N TRP A 19 -0.49 5.07 -3.85
CA TRP A 19 0.56 5.14 -4.87
C TRP A 19 0.83 6.58 -5.30
N THR A 20 -0.20 7.37 -5.53
CA THR A 20 -0.08 8.81 -5.86
C THR A 20 0.62 9.56 -4.73
N ALA A 21 0.22 9.32 -3.47
CA ALA A 21 0.85 9.92 -2.31
C ALA A 21 2.31 9.49 -2.16
N LEU A 22 2.64 8.22 -2.42
CA LEU A 22 4.01 7.71 -2.37
C LEU A 22 4.90 8.33 -3.44
N GLN A 23 4.43 8.43 -4.69
CA GLN A 23 5.17 9.07 -5.78
C GLN A 23 5.49 10.53 -5.47
N SER A 24 4.57 11.26 -4.80
CA SER A 24 4.81 12.64 -4.39
C SER A 24 5.85 12.78 -3.28
N ARG A 25 6.00 11.76 -2.42
CA ARG A 25 6.85 11.79 -1.21
C ARG A 25 8.21 11.13 -1.40
N CYS A 26 8.32 10.18 -2.32
CA CYS A 26 9.51 9.39 -2.53
C CYS A 26 9.70 9.15 -4.02
N ARG A 27 10.93 9.30 -4.52
CA ARG A 27 11.31 8.65 -5.77
C ARG A 27 11.26 7.14 -5.52
N VAL A 28 10.18 6.48 -5.92
CA VAL A 28 10.07 5.01 -5.85
C VAL A 28 11.02 4.44 -6.89
N THR A 29 12.30 4.31 -6.56
CA THR A 29 13.34 3.86 -7.52
C THR A 29 13.75 2.43 -7.22
N ALA A 30 13.37 1.52 -8.11
CA ALA A 30 14.11 0.34 -8.58
C ALA A 30 13.18 -0.50 -9.47
N ASP A 31 11.94 -0.72 -9.02
CA ASP A 31 10.88 -1.40 -9.75
C ASP A 31 9.49 -0.89 -9.28
N PRO A 32 8.80 -0.05 -10.07
CA PRO A 32 7.50 0.51 -9.69
C PRO A 32 6.38 -0.53 -9.71
N GLU A 33 6.47 -1.56 -10.57
CA GLU A 33 5.46 -2.61 -10.67
C GLU A 33 5.50 -3.51 -9.44
N LEU A 34 6.71 -3.93 -9.03
CA LEU A 34 6.89 -4.71 -7.80
C LEU A 34 6.45 -3.92 -6.56
N ALA A 35 6.78 -2.63 -6.51
CA ALA A 35 6.35 -1.75 -5.42
C ALA A 35 4.82 -1.62 -5.37
N ARG A 36 4.16 -1.49 -6.52
CA ARG A 36 2.70 -1.41 -6.62
C ARG A 36 2.03 -2.73 -6.26
N ALA A 37 2.58 -3.87 -6.67
CA ALA A 37 2.09 -5.19 -6.28
C ALA A 37 2.19 -5.42 -4.76
N SER A 38 3.30 -5.01 -4.14
CA SER A 38 3.47 -5.06 -2.68
C SER A 38 2.44 -4.16 -1.97
N LEU A 39 2.22 -2.95 -2.49
CA LEU A 39 1.20 -2.03 -1.97
C LEU A 39 -0.20 -2.62 -2.06
N TYR A 40 -0.55 -3.31 -3.17
CA TYR A 40 -1.82 -4.01 -3.32
C TYR A 40 -2.03 -5.06 -2.23
N GLY A 41 -1.02 -5.90 -1.97
CA GLY A 41 -1.10 -6.90 -0.90
C GLY A 41 -1.29 -6.26 0.48
N ILE A 42 -0.61 -5.13 0.75
CA ILE A 42 -0.77 -4.38 1.99
C ILE A 42 -2.19 -3.83 2.14
N VAL A 43 -2.73 -3.17 1.09
CA VAL A 43 -4.07 -2.59 1.11
C VAL A 43 -5.13 -3.68 1.29
N ALA A 44 -5.04 -4.78 0.54
CA ALA A 44 -5.92 -5.94 0.68
C ALA A 44 -5.88 -6.55 2.09
N SER A 45 -4.72 -6.53 2.76
CA SER A 45 -4.61 -7.01 4.14
C SER A 45 -5.21 -6.03 5.15
N ASN A 46 -5.23 -4.73 4.84
CA ASN A 46 -5.66 -3.67 5.76
C ASN A 46 -7.17 -3.36 5.65
N ILE A 47 -7.85 -3.77 4.58
CA ILE A 47 -9.23 -3.38 4.30
C ILE A 47 -10.21 -3.69 5.44
N HIS A 48 -10.03 -4.81 6.12
CA HIS A 48 -10.89 -5.24 7.23
C HIS A 48 -10.51 -4.59 8.59
N PHE A 49 -9.38 -3.88 8.65
CA PHE A 49 -8.89 -3.23 9.87
C PHE A 49 -9.00 -1.71 9.81
N ALA A 50 -9.19 -1.14 8.62
CA ALA A 50 -9.29 0.29 8.41
C ALA A 50 -10.69 0.78 8.78
N ALA A 51 -10.76 1.90 9.50
CA ALA A 51 -12.04 2.51 9.88
C ALA A 51 -12.76 3.10 8.66
N ASP A 52 -12.01 3.67 7.72
CA ASP A 52 -12.48 4.32 6.51
C ASP A 52 -11.40 4.26 5.41
N ASP A 53 -11.72 4.80 4.23
CA ASP A 53 -10.82 4.78 3.06
C ASP A 53 -9.54 5.59 3.29
N HIS A 54 -9.65 6.69 4.04
CA HIS A 54 -8.51 7.54 4.34
C HIS A 54 -7.56 6.86 5.34
N ASP A 55 -8.08 6.19 6.37
CA ASP A 55 -7.31 5.35 7.29
C ASP A 55 -6.69 4.16 6.56
N LEU A 56 -7.40 3.55 5.60
CA LEU A 56 -6.87 2.46 4.76
C LEU A 56 -5.64 2.91 3.98
N VAL A 57 -5.73 4.05 3.30
CA VAL A 57 -4.62 4.65 2.55
C VAL A 57 -3.46 4.98 3.49
N ARG A 58 -3.72 5.67 4.60
CA ARG A 58 -2.70 6.10 5.56
C ARG A 58 -1.94 4.91 6.15
N ARG A 59 -2.64 3.89 6.65
CA ARG A 59 -2.02 2.67 7.22
C ARG A 59 -1.22 1.89 6.19
N SER A 60 -1.70 1.85 4.95
CA SER A 60 -1.02 1.12 3.88
C SER A 60 0.29 1.80 3.48
N ILE A 61 0.31 3.13 3.40
CA ILE A 61 1.54 3.91 3.18
C ILE A 61 2.52 3.68 4.34
N ASP A 62 2.06 3.80 5.59
CA ASP A 62 2.92 3.63 6.77
C ASP A 62 3.58 2.24 6.78
N ARG A 63 2.77 1.18 6.59
CA ARG A 63 3.27 -0.20 6.53
C ARG A 63 4.25 -0.42 5.37
N PHE A 64 3.98 0.16 4.20
CA PHE A 64 4.86 0.07 3.05
C PHE A 64 6.22 0.71 3.34
N LEU A 65 6.23 1.94 3.88
CA LEU A 65 7.46 2.66 4.22
C LEU A 65 8.27 1.97 5.32
N VAL A 66 7.59 1.41 6.34
CA VAL A 66 8.23 0.63 7.41
C VAL A 66 8.84 -0.66 6.85
N GLY A 67 8.15 -1.38 5.96
CA GLY A 67 8.67 -2.57 5.28
C GLY A 67 9.94 -2.27 4.49
N ARG A 68 9.92 -1.21 3.70
CA ARG A 68 11.09 -0.75 2.92
C ARG A 68 12.28 -0.32 3.78
N ARG A 69 12.03 0.20 4.98
CA ARG A 69 13.11 0.55 5.93
C ARG A 69 13.80 -0.72 6.43
N ARG A 70 13.05 -1.78 6.73
CA ARG A 70 13.60 -3.06 7.20
C ARG A 70 14.43 -3.77 6.13
N GLU A 71 13.95 -3.77 4.88
CA GLU A 71 14.71 -4.31 3.74
C GLU A 71 16.07 -3.63 3.56
N ARG A 72 16.15 -2.31 3.79
CA ARG A 72 17.42 -1.56 3.73
C ARG A 72 18.39 -1.90 4.86
N THR A 73 17.88 -2.32 6.03
CA THR A 73 18.72 -2.66 7.20
C THR A 73 19.17 -4.11 7.22
N SER A 74 18.56 -5.00 6.42
CA SER A 74 18.90 -6.43 6.37
C SER A 74 19.97 -6.78 5.34
N SER A 75 20.46 -5.81 4.56
CA SER A 75 21.71 -5.93 3.79
C SER A 75 22.88 -5.36 4.60
N ASN A 76 23.37 -6.11 5.60
CA ASN A 76 24.68 -5.88 6.21
C ASN A 76 25.28 -7.17 6.75
#